data_AF-A0A2L0CND1-F1
#
_entry.id   AF-A0A2L0CND1-F1
#
_cell.length_a   1.000
_cell.length_b   1.000
_cell.length_c   1.000
_cell.angle_alpha   90.00
_cell.angle_beta   90.00
_cell.angle_gamma   90.00
#
_symmetry.space_group_name_H-M   'P 1'
#
loop_
_entity.id
_entity.type
_entity.pdbx_description
1 polymer ?
#
loop_
_entity_poly.entity_id
_entity_poly.type
_entity_poly.pdbx_seq_one_letter_code
_entity_poly.pdbx_strand_id
1 'polypeptide(L)'
;QVHVIFSYKGKNLLINKDIRCKDDVYTHYYTLIVRPDNTYEVQIDGEKVESGDLESDWEFLAPKKIKDPEAKKPEDWDDRATIPDPEDKKPEDWDKPEHIPDPEATKPDDWDDEMDGEWEPPQIDNPEYKG
;
A
#
# COMPACT_ATOMS: atom_id res chain seq x y z
N GLN A 1 9.01 11.50 -29.06
CA GLN A 1 9.36 10.12 -28.66
C GLN A 1 9.85 9.38 -29.89
N VAL A 2 10.86 8.51 -29.77
CA VAL A 2 11.32 7.63 -30.84
C VAL A 2 10.44 6.39 -30.85
N HIS A 3 9.80 6.08 -31.98
CA HIS A 3 8.95 4.89 -32.10
C HIS A 3 9.72 3.76 -32.77
N VAL A 4 9.77 2.60 -32.10
CA VAL A 4 10.30 1.37 -32.67
C VAL A 4 9.17 0.35 -32.70
N ILE A 5 8.74 0.00 -33.92
CA ILE A 5 7.58 -0.85 -34.16
C ILE A 5 8.00 -2.06 -34.98
N PHE A 6 7.76 -3.26 -34.46
CA PHE A 6 7.96 -4.50 -35.20
C PHE A 6 6.63 -5.09 -35.65
N SER A 7 6.55 -5.51 -36.91
CA SER A 7 5.41 -6.26 -37.40
C SER A 7 5.62 -7.75 -37.14
N TYR A 8 4.74 -8.37 -36.36
CA TYR A 8 4.79 -9.78 -36.03
C TYR A 8 3.39 -10.41 -36.07
N LYS A 9 3.24 -11.52 -36.80
CA LYS A 9 1.96 -12.24 -36.97
C LYS A 9 0.78 -11.33 -37.40
N GLY A 10 1.05 -10.35 -38.26
CA GLY A 10 0.04 -9.40 -38.75
C GLY A 10 -0.37 -8.31 -37.75
N LYS A 11 0.31 -8.20 -36.60
CA LYS A 11 0.12 -7.13 -35.63
C LYS A 11 1.37 -6.25 -35.58
N ASN A 12 1.17 -4.95 -35.42
CA ASN A 12 2.25 -3.99 -35.22
C ASN A 12 2.45 -3.80 -33.72
N LEU A 13 3.59 -4.25 -33.21
CA LEU A 13 3.95 -4.18 -31.79
C LEU A 13 4.85 -2.96 -31.57
N LEU A 14 4.37 -2.02 -30.77
CA LEU A 14 5.15 -0.89 -30.31
C LEU A 14 6.05 -1.32 -29.14
N ILE A 15 7.22 -0.71 -29.03
CA ILE A 15 8.12 -0.89 -27.89
C ILE A 15 7.44 -0.39 -26.60
N ASN A 16 7.58 -1.13 -25.51
CA ASN A 16 7.03 -0.75 -24.20
C ASN A 16 7.87 0.32 -23.47
N LYS A 17 9.09 0.59 -23.95
CA LYS A 17 9.99 1.61 -23.39
C LYS A 17 9.77 2.98 -24.01
N ASP A 18 9.80 4.01 -23.18
CA ASP A 18 9.77 5.40 -23.64
C ASP A 18 11.18 5.85 -24.03
N ILE A 19 11.42 6.04 -25.33
CA ILE A 19 12.69 6.57 -25.83
C ILE A 19 12.50 8.05 -26.17
N ARG A 20 13.20 8.92 -25.42
CA ARG A 20 13.15 10.36 -25.66
C ARG A 20 13.85 10.71 -26.99
N CYS A 21 13.15 11.45 -27.85
CA CYS A 21 13.75 12.01 -29.05
C CYS A 21 14.48 13.31 -28.71
N LYS A 22 15.51 13.66 -29.49
CA LYS A 22 16.12 14.98 -29.43
C LYS A 22 15.19 15.99 -30.10
N ASP A 23 14.92 17.09 -29.42
CA ASP A 23 14.00 18.15 -29.86
C ASP A 23 14.70 19.44 -30.31
N ASP A 24 16.01 19.39 -30.52
CA ASP A 24 16.79 20.55 -30.96
C ASP A 24 16.72 20.78 -32.49
N VAL A 25 17.39 21.85 -32.96
CA VAL A 25 17.35 22.30 -34.36
C VAL A 25 18.45 21.66 -35.23
N TYR A 26 19.32 20.84 -34.64
CA TYR A 26 20.42 20.18 -35.31
C TYR A 26 19.97 18.89 -36.00
N THR A 27 20.82 18.39 -36.89
CA THR A 27 20.59 17.09 -37.53
C THR A 27 21.04 15.99 -36.59
N HIS A 28 20.09 15.15 -36.18
CA HIS A 28 20.37 13.93 -35.45
C HIS A 28 20.24 12.72 -36.36
N TYR A 29 21.09 11.72 -36.15
CA TYR A 29 20.93 10.42 -36.80
C TYR A 29 20.53 9.35 -35.78
N TYR A 30 19.57 8.53 -36.19
CA TYR A 30 18.99 7.47 -35.38
C TYR A 30 19.43 6.14 -35.96
N THR A 31 20.00 5.28 -35.12
CA THR A 31 20.45 3.94 -35.52
C THR A 31 19.69 2.91 -34.71
N LEU A 32 19.02 1.98 -35.38
CA LEU A 32 18.43 0.80 -34.78
C LEU A 32 19.25 -0.41 -35.21
N ILE A 33 19.84 -1.11 -34.24
CA ILE A 33 20.58 -2.35 -34.46
C ILE A 33 19.75 -3.48 -33.88
N VAL A 34 19.40 -4.45 -34.72
CA VAL A 34 18.70 -5.67 -34.31
C VAL A 34 19.62 -6.85 -34.59
N ARG A 35 19.90 -7.64 -33.55
CA ARG A 35 20.79 -8.79 -33.64
C ARG A 35 19.99 -10.10 -33.72
N PRO A 36 20.56 -11.15 -34.33
CA PRO A 36 19.90 -12.46 -34.44
C PRO A 36 19.81 -13.21 -33.12
N ASP A 37 20.44 -12.71 -32.05
CA ASP A 37 20.34 -13.23 -30.68
C ASP A 37 19.10 -12.72 -29.92
N ASN A 38 18.14 -12.10 -30.63
CA ASN A 38 16.95 -11.44 -30.11
C ASN A 38 17.22 -10.18 -29.27
N THR A 39 18.41 -9.57 -29.38
CA THR A 39 18.69 -8.28 -28.72
C THR A 39 18.55 -7.11 -29.69
N TYR A 40 18.23 -5.93 -29.16
CA TYR A 40 18.18 -4.68 -29.91
C TYR A 40 18.96 -3.58 -29.19
N GLU A 41 19.39 -2.62 -29.98
CA GLU A 41 20.07 -1.42 -29.51
C GLU A 41 19.59 -0.22 -30.33
N VAL A 42 19.25 0.86 -29.63
CA VAL A 42 18.89 2.15 -30.23
C VAL A 42 20.00 3.14 -29.87
N GLN A 43 20.56 3.76 -30.90
CA GLN A 43 21.56 4.82 -30.74
C GLN A 43 21.04 6.12 -31.34
N ILE A 44 21.34 7.23 -30.68
CA ILE A 44 21.10 8.59 -31.18
C ILE A 44 22.45 9.30 -31.18
N ASP A 45 22.87 9.83 -32.33
CA ASP A 45 24.17 10.50 -32.49
C ASP A 45 25.39 9.63 -32.10
N GLY A 46 25.26 8.31 -32.24
CA GLY A 46 26.29 7.33 -31.89
C GLY A 46 26.35 6.98 -30.39
N GLU A 47 25.53 7.63 -29.55
CA GLU A 47 25.36 7.25 -28.16
C GLU A 47 24.27 6.20 -28.02
N LYS A 48 24.55 5.14 -27.27
CA LYS A 48 23.56 4.11 -26.94
C LYS A 48 22.54 4.67 -25.96
N VAL A 49 21.34 4.97 -26.45
CA VAL A 49 20.25 5.50 -25.62
C VAL A 49 19.38 4.39 -25.03
N GLU A 50 19.27 3.25 -25.72
CA GLU A 50 18.48 2.12 -25.25
C GLU A 50 19.07 0.80 -25.74
N SER A 51 18.96 -0.24 -24.92
CA SER A 51 19.33 -1.61 -25.31
C SER A 51 18.57 -2.62 -24.46
N GLY A 52 18.21 -3.74 -25.06
CA GLY A 52 17.51 -4.81 -24.35
C GLY A 52 17.21 -6.01 -25.23
N ASP A 53 16.26 -6.81 -24.75
CA ASP A 53 15.77 -8.01 -25.42
C ASP A 53 14.43 -7.73 -26.09
N LEU A 54 14.28 -8.19 -27.33
CA LEU A 54 13.04 -8.08 -28.09
C LEU A 54 11.87 -8.74 -27.35
N GLU A 55 12.07 -9.90 -26.72
CA GLU A 55 11.01 -10.62 -25.99
C GLU A 55 10.51 -9.91 -24.73
N SER A 56 11.37 -9.11 -24.10
CA SER A 56 11.04 -8.41 -22.86
C SER A 56 10.39 -7.06 -23.15
N ASP A 57 10.88 -6.36 -24.18
CA ASP A 57 10.48 -5.00 -24.50
C ASP A 57 9.32 -4.89 -25.51
N TRP A 58 8.93 -6.01 -26.14
CA TRP A 58 7.74 -6.11 -26.98
C TRP A 58 6.89 -7.33 -26.62
N GLU A 59 5.58 -7.19 -26.80
CA GLU A 59 4.61 -8.27 -26.59
C GLU A 59 4.55 -9.25 -27.79
N PHE A 60 5.69 -9.84 -28.16
CA PHE A 60 5.73 -10.89 -29.20
C PHE A 60 5.05 -12.18 -28.75
N LEU A 61 5.18 -12.50 -27.46
CA LEU A 61 4.67 -13.71 -26.84
C LEU A 61 3.53 -13.34 -25.89
N ALA A 62 2.57 -14.25 -25.76
CA ALA A 62 1.59 -14.18 -24.68
C ALA A 62 2.33 -14.17 -23.32
N PRO A 63 1.77 -13.54 -22.28
CA PRO A 63 2.42 -13.45 -20.97
C PRO A 63 2.88 -14.83 -20.51
N LYS A 64 4.19 -14.96 -20.20
CA LYS A 64 4.83 -16.23 -19.78
C LYS A 64 4.17 -16.84 -18.53
N LYS A 65 3.42 -16.04 -17.77
CA LYS A 65 2.60 -16.46 -16.62
C LYS A 65 1.20 -15.90 -16.77
N ILE A 66 0.25 -16.74 -17.14
CA ILE A 66 -1.17 -16.47 -16.89
C ILE A 66 -1.43 -16.80 -15.41
N LYS A 67 -2.15 -15.93 -14.69
CA LYS A 67 -2.72 -16.34 -13.39
C LYS A 67 -3.65 -17.51 -13.68
N ASP A 68 -3.52 -18.57 -12.90
CA ASP A 68 -4.34 -19.76 -13.07
C ASP A 68 -5.82 -19.36 -12.97
N PRO A 69 -6.62 -19.51 -14.04
CA PRO A 69 -8.02 -19.12 -14.04
C PRO A 69 -8.87 -19.99 -13.11
N GLU A 70 -8.36 -21.15 -12.66
CA GLU A 70 -9.00 -22.01 -11.67
C GLU A 70 -8.53 -21.71 -10.24
N ALA A 71 -7.48 -20.90 -10.06
CA ALA A 71 -7.02 -20.47 -8.75
C ALA A 71 -8.00 -19.46 -8.14
N LYS A 72 -9.04 -19.99 -7.51
CA LYS A 72 -9.87 -19.26 -6.58
C LYS A 72 -9.08 -19.09 -5.29
N LYS A 73 -9.02 -17.84 -4.81
CA LYS A 73 -8.57 -17.55 -3.44
C LYS A 73 -9.34 -18.49 -2.49
N PRO A 74 -8.67 -19.31 -1.66
CA PRO A 74 -9.38 -20.18 -0.74
C PRO A 74 -10.22 -19.33 0.23
N GLU A 75 -11.39 -19.81 0.63
CA GLU A 75 -12.28 -19.08 1.57
C GLU A 75 -11.60 -18.82 2.93
N ASP A 76 -10.57 -19.60 3.25
CA ASP A 76 -9.72 -19.49 4.45
C ASP A 76 -8.55 -18.50 4.29
N TRP A 77 -8.43 -17.83 3.14
CA TRP A 77 -7.34 -16.86 2.91
C TRP A 77 -7.64 -15.53 3.60
N ASP A 78 -7.00 -15.38 4.75
CA ASP A 78 -7.02 -14.18 5.58
C ASP A 78 -6.05 -13.11 5.03
N ASP A 79 -6.60 -12.01 4.48
CA ASP A 79 -5.82 -10.84 4.03
C ASP A 79 -5.67 -9.79 5.16
N ARG A 80 -6.00 -10.11 6.42
CA ARG A 80 -5.86 -9.16 7.52
C ARG A 80 -4.38 -9.01 7.89
N ALA A 81 -3.85 -7.81 7.70
CA ALA A 81 -2.48 -7.46 8.10
C ALA A 81 -2.27 -7.51 9.63
N THR A 82 -3.36 -7.48 10.40
CA THR A 82 -3.37 -7.60 11.86
C THR A 82 -4.42 -8.62 12.28
N ILE A 83 -3.97 -9.67 12.95
CA ILE A 83 -4.83 -10.61 13.67
C ILE A 83 -5.02 -10.07 15.10
N PRO A 84 -6.27 -9.96 15.61
CA PRO A 84 -6.46 -9.75 17.04
C PRO A 84 -5.88 -10.97 17.77
N ASP A 85 -5.01 -10.73 18.74
CA ASP A 85 -4.36 -11.81 19.48
C ASP A 85 -5.43 -12.61 20.25
N PRO A 86 -5.60 -13.91 19.97
CA PRO A 86 -6.61 -14.74 20.62
C PRO A 86 -6.35 -14.98 22.12
N GLU A 87 -5.17 -14.65 22.63
CA GLU A 87 -4.89 -14.61 24.08
C GLU A 87 -5.16 -13.24 24.72
N ASP A 88 -5.45 -12.20 23.92
CA ASP A 88 -5.77 -10.86 24.39
C ASP A 88 -7.21 -10.81 24.91
N LYS A 89 -7.39 -11.35 26.12
CA LYS A 89 -8.59 -11.14 26.90
C LYS A 89 -8.52 -9.74 27.45
N LYS A 90 -9.49 -8.89 27.08
CA LYS A 90 -9.78 -7.62 27.75
C LYS A 90 -9.63 -7.85 29.28
N PRO A 91 -8.62 -7.27 29.94
CA PRO A 91 -8.47 -7.41 31.38
C PRO A 91 -9.77 -6.92 32.03
N GLU A 92 -10.29 -7.58 33.07
CA GLU A 92 -11.50 -7.10 33.79
C GLU A 92 -11.32 -5.66 34.32
N ASP A 93 -10.07 -5.20 34.39
CA ASP A 93 -9.64 -3.87 34.79
C ASP A 93 -9.73 -2.80 33.68
N TRP A 94 -10.00 -3.20 32.42
CA TRP A 94 -10.09 -2.28 31.27
C TRP A 94 -11.45 -1.56 31.20
N ASP A 95 -12.50 -2.11 31.82
CA ASP A 95 -13.83 -1.48 31.91
C ASP A 95 -14.00 -0.77 33.27
N LYS A 96 -12.92 -0.18 33.78
CA LYS A 96 -13.00 0.67 34.96
C LYS A 96 -13.72 1.96 34.57
N PRO A 97 -14.73 2.40 35.35
CA PRO A 97 -15.46 3.63 35.03
C PRO A 97 -14.52 4.83 35.03
N GLU A 98 -14.73 5.73 34.07
CA GLU A 98 -13.97 6.99 33.92
C GLU A 98 -13.97 7.81 35.22
N HIS A 99 -15.06 7.72 35.99
CA HIS A 99 -15.20 8.40 37.27
C HIS A 99 -15.50 7.40 38.40
N ILE A 100 -14.69 7.45 39.46
CA ILE A 100 -14.90 6.69 40.70
C ILE A 100 -15.28 7.67 41.83
N PRO A 101 -16.15 7.29 42.79
CA PRO A 101 -16.42 8.14 43.95
C PRO A 101 -15.11 8.34 44.73
N ASP A 102 -14.82 9.59 45.06
CA ASP A 102 -13.59 9.98 45.76
C ASP A 102 -13.52 9.30 47.14
N PRO A 103 -12.57 8.37 47.37
CA PRO A 103 -12.44 7.70 48.65
C PRO A 103 -11.91 8.63 49.76
N GLU A 104 -11.36 9.79 49.41
CA GLU A 104 -10.92 10.81 50.37
C GLU A 104 -12.01 11.84 50.71
N ALA A 105 -13.12 11.84 49.97
CA ALA A 105 -14.25 12.70 50.31
C ALA A 105 -14.99 12.14 51.52
N THR A 106 -15.04 12.94 52.58
CA THR A 106 -15.85 12.67 53.77
C THR A 106 -17.00 13.66 53.84
N LYS A 107 -18.16 13.20 54.29
CA LYS A 107 -19.33 14.02 54.54
C LYS A 107 -18.95 15.25 55.39
N PRO A 108 -19.24 16.48 54.95
CA PRO A 108 -18.97 17.70 55.73
C PRO A 108 -19.74 17.67 57.06
N ASP A 109 -19.15 18.18 58.14
CA ASP A 109 -19.80 18.27 59.46
C ASP A 109 -21.10 19.12 59.46
N ASP A 110 -21.27 20.00 58.47
CA ASP A 110 -22.43 20.90 58.31
C ASP A 110 -23.55 20.27 57.46
N TRP A 111 -23.45 19.00 57.05
CA TRP A 111 -24.44 18.34 56.20
C TRP A 111 -25.53 17.63 57.01
N ASP A 112 -26.79 18.00 56.77
CA ASP A 112 -27.96 17.42 57.42
C ASP A 112 -28.74 16.51 56.46
N ASP A 113 -28.74 15.19 56.70
CA ASP A 113 -29.40 14.22 55.81
C ASP A 113 -30.94 14.36 55.79
N GLU A 114 -31.55 14.98 56.81
CA GLU A 114 -33.00 15.21 56.85
C GLU A 114 -33.43 16.42 56.00
N MET A 115 -32.54 17.42 55.85
CA MET A 115 -32.83 18.66 55.13
C MET A 115 -32.25 18.68 53.71
N ASP A 116 -31.03 18.14 53.54
CA ASP A 116 -30.27 18.15 52.28
C ASP A 116 -30.31 16.80 51.53
N GLY A 117 -30.76 15.72 52.19
CA GLY A 117 -30.83 14.36 51.63
C GLY A 117 -29.55 13.54 51.82
N GLU A 118 -29.53 12.30 51.30
CA GLU A 118 -28.35 11.43 51.39
C GLU A 118 -27.15 12.06 50.68
N TRP A 119 -26.03 12.21 51.40
CA TRP A 119 -24.79 12.74 50.85
C TRP A 119 -24.13 11.74 49.88
N GLU A 120 -23.86 12.18 48.65
CA GLU A 120 -23.09 11.41 47.67
C GLU A 120 -21.70 12.03 47.48
N PRO A 121 -20.61 11.23 47.53
CA PRO A 121 -19.25 11.72 47.32
C PRO A 121 -19.05 12.22 45.88
N PRO A 122 -18.19 13.24 45.67
CA PRO A 122 -17.83 13.70 44.33
C PRO A 122 -17.14 12.57 43.56
N GLN A 123 -17.43 12.46 42.27
CA GLN A 123 -16.73 11.50 41.40
C GLN A 123 -15.44 12.13 40.89
N ILE A 124 -14.31 11.43 41.08
CA ILE A 124 -12.99 11.82 40.57
C ILE A 124 -12.62 10.98 39.37
N ASP A 125 -11.83 11.55 38.46
CA ASP A 125 -11.25 10.83 37.33
C ASP A 125 -10.38 9.67 37.84
N ASN A 126 -10.68 8.47 37.38
CA ASN A 126 -9.98 7.28 37.84
C ASN A 126 -8.53 7.28 37.32
N PRO A 127 -7.51 7.33 38.19
CA PRO A 127 -6.10 7.34 37.77
C PRO A 127 -5.66 6.02 37.10
N GLU A 128 -6.45 4.96 37.23
CA GLU A 128 -6.23 3.67 36.56
C GLU A 128 -6.99 3.53 35.24
N TYR A 129 -7.79 4.52 34.84
CA TYR A 129 -8.46 4.51 33.54
C TYR A 129 -7.43 4.66 32.40
N LYS A 130 -7.39 3.67 31.50
CA LYS A 130 -6.39 3.57 30.43
C LYS A 130 -6.89 3.98 29.04
N GLY A 131 -8.18 4.35 28.91
CA GLY A 131 -8.81 4.79 27.67
C GLY A 131 -9.22 3.66 26.73
#